data_AF-A0A1B2DSS4-F1
#
_entry.id   AF-A0A1B2DSS4-F1
#
_cell.length_a   1.000
_cell.length_b   1.000
_cell.length_c   1.000
_cell.angle_alpha   90.00
_cell.angle_beta   90.00
_cell.angle_gamma   90.00
#
_symmetry.space_group_name_H-M   'P 1'
#
loop_
_entity.id
_entity.type
_entity.pdbx_description
1 polymer ?
#
loop_
_entity_poly.entity_id
_entity_poly.type
_entity_poly.pdbx_seq_one_letter_code
_entity_poly.pdbx_strand_id
1 'polypeptide(L)'
;MAAGARILREKSENERGARIAEVLASKPPNYFILTRDSELPAFVERLRTECQRQMAEWRDRFRILGVDTMTAGDFEGTGVDTYIDLSIGFSVWLPLLDEGYYLPYGHVDMRGVPGFEFLTDDSAFKASDSQLTRSVVIAAISPYLSRSNHGKTFHMGSARYDLHVAIKDGYEVRGCVWDTLDAMNLMNEHEAAYGLKPLIAKYGPLFGVNGPIYTFEDMFGNRSPAPFNVELVGIYAIKDVLYGWRMFEWQYAQMALAASADGRGKLLECYALIDSKLPETDVFMARCGFEIDTEGLARLAADFKPKLEAARAAVFESYGIDADFVRKMDRVINAKKIADWIVAQTKRIAKHAETQAKWRAQAAEDEAAGKTHLKRYKDAVERIRALEAEALSPADEEHAPLYTDEFSITNGNHLAYLIYDYLGVRDRTGQFKRGKVRSTAADVLDAYYEEEEALKPLATVAAYEKLLNTYVEKIPAAVEGDGRLHSDWKAGGTSTGRYSSSGYRGRPVDILSEFETEE
;
A
#
# COMPACT_ATOMS: atom_id res chain seq x y z
N MET A 1 -21.85 -15.62 -6.22
CA MET A 1 -21.08 -15.83 -4.98
C MET A 1 -21.24 -17.28 -4.55
N ALA A 2 -20.14 -18.01 -4.30
CA ALA A 2 -20.21 -19.40 -3.79
C ALA A 2 -20.88 -19.44 -2.40
N ALA A 3 -21.61 -20.50 -2.08
CA ALA A 3 -22.40 -20.61 -0.83
C ALA A 3 -21.57 -20.37 0.45
N GLY A 4 -20.30 -20.80 0.47
CA GLY A 4 -19.38 -20.54 1.59
C GLY A 4 -19.03 -19.05 1.77
N ALA A 5 -18.90 -18.29 0.68
CA ALA A 5 -18.66 -16.85 0.75
C ALA A 5 -19.88 -16.08 1.29
N ARG A 6 -21.11 -16.58 1.01
CA ARG A 6 -22.34 -16.00 1.56
C ARG A 6 -22.44 -16.20 3.07
N ILE A 7 -22.16 -17.41 3.56
CA ILE A 7 -22.19 -17.75 4.99
C ILE A 7 -21.13 -16.96 5.77
N LEU A 8 -19.91 -16.82 5.25
CA LEU A 8 -18.86 -16.02 5.89
C LEU A 8 -19.23 -14.54 5.97
N ARG A 9 -19.87 -14.01 4.93
CA ARG A 9 -20.37 -12.64 4.90
C ARG A 9 -21.49 -12.42 5.92
N GLU A 10 -22.51 -13.29 5.94
CA GLU A 10 -23.60 -13.24 6.93
C GLU A 10 -23.08 -13.32 8.37
N LYS A 11 -22.08 -14.18 8.63
CA LYS A 11 -21.45 -14.28 9.95
C LYS A 11 -20.71 -13.00 10.33
N SER A 12 -19.94 -12.43 9.41
CA SER A 12 -19.21 -11.17 9.64
C SER A 12 -20.15 -9.99 9.87
N GLU A 13 -21.26 -9.91 9.13
CA GLU A 13 -22.30 -8.88 9.29
C GLU A 13 -23.00 -9.00 10.67
N ASN A 14 -23.32 -10.23 11.10
CA ASN A 14 -23.91 -10.47 12.43
C ASN A 14 -22.94 -10.12 13.57
N GLU A 15 -21.66 -10.50 13.45
CA GLU A 15 -20.64 -10.14 14.43
C GLU A 15 -20.44 -8.61 14.51
N ARG A 16 -20.48 -7.90 13.39
CA ARG A 16 -20.42 -6.44 13.35
C ARG A 16 -21.63 -5.81 14.03
N GLY A 17 -22.84 -6.29 13.76
CA GLY A 17 -24.07 -5.80 14.40
C GLY A 17 -24.01 -5.93 15.93
N ALA A 18 -23.55 -7.07 16.44
CA ALA A 18 -23.38 -7.28 17.88
C ALA A 18 -22.34 -6.32 18.49
N ARG A 19 -21.21 -6.09 17.82
CA ARG A 19 -20.18 -5.13 18.26
C ARG A 19 -20.71 -3.69 18.30
N ILE A 20 -21.44 -3.27 17.26
CA ILE A 20 -22.07 -1.94 17.22
C ILE A 20 -23.00 -1.75 18.42
N ALA A 21 -23.86 -2.74 18.71
CA ALA A 21 -24.77 -2.69 19.83
C ALA A 21 -24.03 -2.61 21.19
N GLU A 22 -22.96 -3.38 21.36
CA GLU A 22 -22.11 -3.33 22.55
C GLU A 22 -21.45 -1.96 22.73
N VAL A 23 -20.89 -1.38 21.65
CA VAL A 23 -20.24 -0.07 21.69
C VAL A 23 -21.23 1.03 22.07
N LEU A 24 -22.42 1.05 21.47
CA LEU A 24 -23.47 2.00 21.82
C LEU A 24 -23.92 1.84 23.29
N ALA A 25 -24.11 0.61 23.75
CA ALA A 25 -24.53 0.33 25.13
C ALA A 25 -23.45 0.65 26.17
N SER A 26 -22.18 0.63 25.80
CA SER A 26 -21.03 0.85 26.68
C SER A 26 -20.44 2.27 26.59
N LYS A 27 -21.14 3.21 25.95
CA LYS A 27 -20.70 4.61 25.84
C LYS A 27 -20.37 5.18 27.23
N PRO A 28 -19.12 5.62 27.47
CA PRO A 28 -18.75 6.25 28.73
C PRO A 28 -19.51 7.56 28.97
N PRO A 29 -19.86 7.90 30.23
CA PRO A 29 -20.63 9.11 30.54
C PRO A 29 -19.87 10.41 30.27
N ASN A 30 -18.54 10.34 30.17
CA ASN A 30 -17.66 11.46 29.84
C ASN A 30 -17.42 11.62 28.32
N TYR A 31 -18.15 10.88 27.48
CA TYR A 31 -18.09 10.99 26.03
C TYR A 31 -19.27 11.83 25.54
N PHE A 32 -18.98 13.03 25.04
CA PHE A 32 -19.95 14.03 24.64
C PHE A 32 -19.99 14.16 23.10
N ILE A 33 -21.06 13.66 22.48
CA ILE A 33 -21.34 13.87 21.06
C ILE A 33 -22.29 15.06 20.93
N LEU A 34 -21.83 16.17 20.37
CA LEU A 34 -22.61 17.42 20.27
C LEU A 34 -23.30 17.49 18.92
N THR A 35 -24.61 17.74 18.91
CA THR A 35 -25.40 17.69 17.66
C THR A 35 -26.18 18.96 17.38
N ARG A 36 -26.11 19.96 18.29
CA ARG A 36 -26.76 21.25 18.13
C ARG A 36 -25.79 22.39 18.32
N ASP A 37 -25.84 23.38 17.45
CA ASP A 37 -24.95 24.54 17.49
C ASP A 37 -25.02 25.32 18.82
N SER A 38 -26.17 25.25 19.52
CA SER A 38 -26.36 25.86 20.85
C SER A 38 -25.48 25.24 21.95
N GLU A 39 -24.88 24.08 21.71
CA GLU A 39 -23.98 23.39 22.65
C GLU A 39 -22.53 23.88 22.54
N LEU A 40 -22.15 24.47 21.40
CA LEU A 40 -20.78 24.91 21.11
C LEU A 40 -20.24 25.94 22.11
N PRO A 41 -21.00 26.97 22.56
CA PRO A 41 -20.49 27.92 23.55
C PRO A 41 -20.08 27.26 24.87
N ALA A 42 -20.84 26.27 25.34
CA ALA A 42 -20.53 25.54 26.56
C ALA A 42 -19.28 24.68 26.38
N PHE A 43 -19.16 23.99 25.24
CA PHE A 43 -17.97 23.23 24.89
C PHE A 43 -16.70 24.09 24.82
N VAL A 44 -16.76 25.26 24.18
CA VAL A 44 -15.63 26.20 24.14
C VAL A 44 -15.21 26.63 25.54
N GLU A 45 -16.14 26.78 26.47
CA GLU A 45 -15.80 27.07 27.87
C GLU A 45 -15.12 25.88 28.58
N ARG A 46 -15.47 24.64 28.24
CA ARG A 46 -14.74 23.44 28.71
C ARG A 46 -13.31 23.43 28.19
N LEU A 47 -13.07 23.75 26.91
CA LEU A 47 -11.72 23.89 26.34
C LEU A 47 -10.89 24.94 27.10
N ARG A 48 -11.49 26.10 27.41
CA ARG A 48 -10.82 27.16 28.19
C ARG A 48 -10.50 26.69 29.60
N THR A 49 -11.45 26.02 30.26
CA THR A 49 -11.27 25.48 31.61
C THR A 49 -10.13 24.46 31.64
N GLU A 50 -10.09 23.54 30.67
CA GLU A 50 -9.00 22.57 30.51
C GLU A 50 -7.65 23.30 30.41
N CYS A 51 -7.53 24.26 29.50
CA CYS A 51 -6.28 25.02 29.33
C CYS A 51 -5.88 25.78 30.60
N GLN A 52 -6.81 26.47 31.24
CA GLN A 52 -6.55 27.21 32.49
C GLN A 52 -6.07 26.28 33.60
N ARG A 53 -6.71 25.11 33.75
CA ARG A 53 -6.29 24.10 34.72
C ARG A 53 -4.91 23.55 34.40
N GLN A 54 -4.60 23.26 33.14
CA GLN A 54 -3.27 22.80 32.76
C GLN A 54 -2.19 23.84 33.08
N MET A 55 -2.44 25.13 32.79
CA MET A 55 -1.49 26.20 33.13
C MET A 55 -1.25 26.33 34.64
N ALA A 56 -2.25 25.98 35.47
CA ALA A 56 -2.16 26.03 36.93
C ALA A 56 -1.55 24.75 37.53
N GLU A 57 -2.02 23.57 37.12
CA GLU A 57 -1.71 22.26 37.70
C GLU A 57 -0.47 21.62 37.04
N TRP A 58 -0.24 21.85 35.76
CA TRP A 58 0.84 21.28 34.96
C TRP A 58 1.85 22.33 34.50
N ARG A 59 2.17 23.25 35.42
CA ARG A 59 3.12 24.33 35.13
C ARG A 59 4.43 23.77 34.57
N ASP A 60 4.83 24.31 33.41
CA ASP A 60 6.07 23.97 32.70
C ASP A 60 6.18 22.53 32.18
N ARG A 61 5.11 21.73 32.30
CA ARG A 61 5.11 20.31 31.92
C ARG A 61 5.54 20.08 30.47
N PHE A 62 5.08 20.95 29.57
CA PHE A 62 5.33 20.86 28.12
C PHE A 62 6.31 21.93 27.62
N ARG A 63 7.04 22.59 28.52
CA ARG A 63 7.99 23.66 28.16
C ARG A 63 9.02 23.19 27.15
N ILE A 64 9.47 21.94 27.23
CA ILE A 64 10.44 21.36 26.29
C ILE A 64 9.90 21.34 24.85
N LEU A 65 8.59 21.18 24.68
CA LEU A 65 7.91 21.22 23.37
C LEU A 65 7.60 22.65 22.92
N GLY A 66 7.76 23.64 23.80
CA GLY A 66 7.51 25.06 23.54
C GLY A 66 6.05 25.48 23.65
N VAL A 67 5.23 24.74 24.42
CA VAL A 67 3.79 25.00 24.58
C VAL A 67 3.39 25.07 26.05
N ASP A 68 2.31 25.79 26.34
CA ASP A 68 1.81 26.02 27.71
C ASP A 68 0.85 24.91 28.16
N THR A 69 0.09 24.36 27.21
CA THR A 69 -0.97 23.36 27.44
C THR A 69 -1.01 22.38 26.27
N MET A 70 -1.64 21.23 26.42
CA MET A 70 -1.73 20.22 25.37
C MET A 70 -2.99 19.33 25.48
N THR A 71 -3.56 18.96 24.33
CA THR A 71 -4.71 18.05 24.21
C THR A 71 -4.53 17.12 22.99
N ALA A 72 -5.25 16.02 22.95
CA ALA A 72 -5.29 15.15 21.76
C ALA A 72 -6.47 15.51 20.87
N GLY A 73 -6.24 15.60 19.55
CA GLY A 73 -7.27 15.84 18.55
C GLY A 73 -7.19 14.80 17.43
N ASP A 74 -8.28 14.70 16.66
CA ASP A 74 -8.38 13.84 15.47
C ASP A 74 -9.53 14.32 14.57
N PHE A 75 -9.35 14.23 13.25
CA PHE A 75 -10.39 14.50 12.26
C PHE A 75 -10.89 13.21 11.61
N GLU A 76 -12.20 13.01 11.65
CA GLU A 76 -12.86 11.97 10.86
C GLU A 76 -13.14 12.52 9.47
N GLY A 77 -13.02 11.73 8.40
CA GLY A 77 -13.20 12.22 7.03
C GLY A 77 -13.94 11.30 6.07
N THR A 78 -14.16 11.78 4.85
CA THR A 78 -14.89 11.05 3.80
C THR A 78 -14.11 9.90 3.17
N GLY A 79 -12.81 9.80 3.48
CA GLY A 79 -11.91 8.78 2.95
C GLY A 79 -10.48 9.00 3.43
N VAL A 80 -9.49 8.53 2.68
CA VAL A 80 -8.07 8.58 3.05
C VAL A 80 -7.23 9.48 2.14
N ASP A 81 -7.85 10.12 1.15
CA ASP A 81 -7.19 10.99 0.18
C ASP A 81 -6.98 12.40 0.76
N THR A 82 -5.72 12.77 0.97
CA THR A 82 -5.37 14.05 1.60
C THR A 82 -5.75 15.28 0.77
N TYR A 83 -5.93 15.17 -0.55
CA TYR A 83 -6.21 16.32 -1.43
C TYR A 83 -7.68 16.43 -1.83
N ILE A 84 -8.44 15.33 -1.84
CA ILE A 84 -9.86 15.33 -2.23
C ILE A 84 -10.83 15.17 -1.04
N ASP A 85 -10.53 14.35 -0.03
CA ASP A 85 -11.49 14.04 1.05
C ASP A 85 -11.69 15.19 2.06
N LEU A 86 -12.93 15.38 2.54
CA LEU A 86 -13.29 16.42 3.51
C LEU A 86 -13.43 15.82 4.90
N SER A 87 -13.27 16.62 5.97
CA SER A 87 -13.62 16.11 7.29
C SER A 87 -15.14 16.03 7.44
N ILE A 88 -15.60 15.13 8.28
CA ILE A 88 -17.01 14.97 8.66
C ILE A 88 -17.25 15.30 10.14
N GLY A 89 -16.19 15.40 10.91
CA GLY A 89 -16.24 15.76 12.31
C GLY A 89 -14.85 15.90 12.92
N PHE A 90 -14.80 16.55 14.08
CA PHE A 90 -13.57 16.73 14.87
C PHE A 90 -13.78 16.14 16.26
N SER A 91 -12.79 15.41 16.77
CA SER A 91 -12.78 14.92 18.15
C SER A 91 -11.63 15.48 18.96
N VAL A 92 -11.82 15.62 20.26
CA VAL A 92 -10.80 16.13 21.19
C VAL A 92 -10.93 15.47 22.57
N TRP A 93 -9.78 15.18 23.17
CA TRP A 93 -9.68 14.71 24.56
C TRP A 93 -9.15 15.81 25.48
N LEU A 94 -9.87 16.10 26.56
CA LEU A 94 -9.54 17.08 27.59
C LEU A 94 -9.03 16.34 28.84
N PRO A 95 -7.70 16.26 29.04
CA PRO A 95 -7.14 15.27 29.94
C PRO A 95 -7.27 15.58 31.43
N LEU A 96 -7.31 16.85 31.85
CA LEU A 96 -7.56 17.18 33.26
C LEU A 96 -9.05 17.12 33.62
N LEU A 97 -9.92 17.45 32.68
CA LEU A 97 -11.36 17.28 32.86
C LEU A 97 -11.82 15.83 32.71
N ASP A 98 -11.00 14.96 32.11
CA ASP A 98 -11.32 13.57 31.77
C ASP A 98 -12.57 13.50 30.87
N GLU A 99 -12.62 14.35 29.85
CA GLU A 99 -13.78 14.48 28.95
C GLU A 99 -13.36 14.32 27.49
N GLY A 100 -14.17 13.60 26.72
CA GLY A 100 -14.00 13.44 25.29
C GLY A 100 -15.16 14.03 24.52
N TYR A 101 -14.87 14.74 23.43
CA TYR A 101 -15.88 15.39 22.61
C TYR A 101 -15.79 14.95 21.16
N TYR A 102 -16.94 14.78 20.51
CA TYR A 102 -17.06 14.66 19.06
C TYR A 102 -18.02 15.72 18.52
N LEU A 103 -17.58 16.42 17.48
CA LEU A 103 -18.29 17.48 16.80
C LEU A 103 -18.63 17.03 15.36
N PRO A 104 -19.72 16.27 15.13
CA PRO A 104 -20.19 15.85 13.81
C PRO A 104 -20.77 17.01 12.99
N TYR A 105 -20.40 17.13 11.73
CA TYR A 105 -20.93 18.14 10.79
C TYR A 105 -20.91 17.74 9.31
N GLY A 106 -20.57 16.49 8.98
CA GLY A 106 -20.50 15.98 7.60
C GLY A 106 -21.03 14.56 7.43
N HIS A 107 -21.86 14.07 8.34
CA HIS A 107 -22.55 12.80 8.16
C HIS A 107 -23.68 12.92 7.13
N VAL A 108 -23.92 11.84 6.40
CA VAL A 108 -24.82 11.81 5.24
C VAL A 108 -25.71 10.57 5.24
N ASP A 109 -26.99 10.72 4.90
CA ASP A 109 -27.91 9.59 4.79
C ASP A 109 -27.71 8.93 3.43
N MET A 110 -27.09 7.74 3.43
CA MET A 110 -26.85 6.95 2.21
C MET A 110 -27.81 5.76 2.10
N ARG A 111 -28.88 5.71 2.91
CA ARG A 111 -29.85 4.62 2.81
C ARG A 111 -30.57 4.67 1.46
N GLY A 112 -30.68 3.51 0.82
CA GLY A 112 -31.29 3.38 -0.51
C GLY A 112 -30.38 3.81 -1.66
N VAL A 113 -29.14 4.24 -1.40
CA VAL A 113 -28.13 4.48 -2.42
C VAL A 113 -27.50 3.14 -2.84
N PRO A 114 -27.38 2.83 -4.15
CA PRO A 114 -26.70 1.63 -4.62
C PRO A 114 -25.29 1.49 -4.03
N GLY A 115 -24.95 0.31 -3.52
CA GLY A 115 -23.68 0.04 -2.85
C GLY A 115 -23.67 0.30 -1.33
N PHE A 116 -24.75 0.86 -0.78
CA PHE A 116 -24.94 1.12 0.65
C PHE A 116 -26.03 0.27 1.32
N GLU A 117 -26.41 -0.87 0.70
CA GLU A 117 -27.48 -1.75 1.19
C GLU A 117 -27.17 -2.42 2.54
N PHE A 118 -25.92 -2.33 3.01
CA PHE A 118 -25.48 -2.84 4.30
C PHE A 118 -25.88 -1.94 5.49
N LEU A 119 -26.30 -0.69 5.22
CA LEU A 119 -26.69 0.26 6.25
C LEU A 119 -28.05 -0.14 6.83
N THR A 120 -28.09 -0.38 8.13
CA THR A 120 -29.33 -0.67 8.87
C THR A 120 -29.83 0.59 9.55
N ASP A 121 -31.12 0.63 9.89
CA ASP A 121 -31.71 1.78 10.60
C ASP A 121 -31.04 2.06 11.97
N ASP A 122 -30.39 1.07 12.58
CA ASP A 122 -29.67 1.23 13.85
C ASP A 122 -28.26 1.81 13.69
N SER A 123 -27.67 1.65 12.50
CA SER A 123 -26.26 2.03 12.24
C SER A 123 -26.12 3.24 11.32
N ALA A 124 -27.13 3.53 10.50
CA ALA A 124 -27.11 4.61 9.52
C ALA A 124 -27.36 5.99 10.15
N PHE A 125 -26.70 7.01 9.63
CA PHE A 125 -27.14 8.39 9.79
C PHE A 125 -28.41 8.61 8.97
N LYS A 126 -29.40 9.28 9.56
CA LYS A 126 -30.68 9.56 8.91
C LYS A 126 -30.78 11.04 8.59
N ALA A 127 -31.46 11.39 7.50
CA ALA A 127 -31.68 12.80 7.15
C ALA A 127 -32.43 13.61 8.24
N SER A 128 -33.16 12.92 9.13
CA SER A 128 -33.82 13.52 10.29
C SER A 128 -32.92 13.70 11.51
N ASP A 129 -31.73 13.09 11.51
CA ASP A 129 -30.79 13.17 12.63
C ASP A 129 -30.14 14.55 12.67
N SER A 130 -29.88 15.03 13.88
CA SER A 130 -29.21 16.32 14.08
C SER A 130 -27.69 16.14 14.05
N GLN A 131 -27.01 17.12 13.46
CA GLN A 131 -25.57 17.32 13.54
C GLN A 131 -25.27 18.82 13.53
N LEU A 132 -24.05 19.21 13.85
CA LEU A 132 -23.65 20.61 13.89
C LEU A 132 -23.54 21.21 12.49
N THR A 133 -23.66 22.52 12.40
CA THR A 133 -23.40 23.25 11.15
C THR A 133 -21.89 23.42 10.96
N ARG A 134 -21.32 22.86 9.88
CA ARG A 134 -19.86 22.91 9.58
C ARG A 134 -19.24 24.29 9.79
N SER A 135 -19.81 25.35 9.20
CA SER A 135 -19.27 26.71 9.31
C SER A 135 -19.28 27.26 10.73
N VAL A 136 -20.27 26.87 11.55
CA VAL A 136 -20.37 27.29 12.95
C VAL A 136 -19.33 26.56 13.79
N VAL A 137 -19.11 25.26 13.54
CA VAL A 137 -18.04 24.49 14.18
C VAL A 137 -16.68 25.09 13.84
N ILE A 138 -16.41 25.34 12.55
CA ILE A 138 -15.16 25.94 12.09
C ILE A 138 -14.90 27.25 12.86
N ALA A 139 -15.89 28.15 12.89
CA ALA A 139 -15.77 29.42 13.59
C ALA A 139 -15.53 29.24 15.11
N ALA A 140 -16.18 28.27 15.75
CA ALA A 140 -16.07 28.02 17.18
C ALA A 140 -14.69 27.48 17.60
N ILE A 141 -14.11 26.56 16.82
CA ILE A 141 -12.87 25.86 17.21
C ILE A 141 -11.60 26.42 16.54
N SER A 142 -11.70 27.17 15.44
CA SER A 142 -10.54 27.77 14.78
C SER A 142 -9.65 28.60 15.72
N PRO A 143 -10.18 29.44 16.65
CA PRO A 143 -9.34 30.18 17.60
C PRO A 143 -8.55 29.29 18.58
N TYR A 144 -8.96 28.02 18.73
CA TYR A 144 -8.28 27.04 19.56
C TYR A 144 -7.24 26.24 18.74
N LEU A 145 -7.61 25.81 17.53
CA LEU A 145 -6.71 25.07 16.63
C LEU A 145 -5.53 25.93 16.12
N SER A 146 -5.75 27.21 15.86
CA SER A 146 -4.73 28.15 15.34
C SER A 146 -3.74 28.68 16.39
N ARG A 147 -3.94 28.39 17.68
CA ARG A 147 -3.03 28.84 18.75
C ARG A 147 -1.76 28.02 18.79
N SER A 148 -0.62 28.62 18.45
CA SER A 148 0.70 27.96 18.47
C SER A 148 1.20 27.59 19.86
N ASN A 149 0.83 28.35 20.90
CA ASN A 149 1.25 28.08 22.28
C ASN A 149 0.39 27.01 23.00
N HIS A 150 -0.69 26.55 22.35
CA HIS A 150 -1.44 25.38 22.78
C HIS A 150 -1.01 24.20 21.91
N GLY A 151 -0.36 23.21 22.51
CA GLY A 151 0.08 22.02 21.82
C GLY A 151 -1.08 21.11 21.45
N LYS A 152 -0.94 20.40 20.33
CA LYS A 152 -1.82 19.32 19.91
C LYS A 152 -1.00 18.07 19.71
N THR A 153 -1.52 16.97 20.21
CA THR A 153 -1.08 15.63 19.84
C THR A 153 -2.09 14.98 18.90
N PHE A 154 -1.59 14.30 17.87
CA PHE A 154 -2.39 13.53 16.91
C PHE A 154 -1.77 12.15 16.67
N HIS A 155 -2.46 11.32 15.90
CA HIS A 155 -1.89 10.13 15.26
C HIS A 155 -2.14 10.23 13.75
N MET A 156 -1.41 11.09 13.04
CA MET A 156 -1.86 11.61 11.75
C MET A 156 -1.64 10.65 10.56
N GLY A 157 -1.04 9.49 10.80
CA GLY A 157 -0.55 8.62 9.73
C GLY A 157 0.65 9.24 9.00
N SER A 158 1.29 8.46 8.12
CA SER A 158 2.46 8.94 7.37
C SER A 158 2.14 10.05 6.34
N ALA A 159 0.86 10.28 6.06
CA ALA A 159 0.39 11.31 5.12
C ALA A 159 -0.04 12.59 5.83
N ARG A 160 0.08 12.68 7.16
CA ARG A 160 -0.36 13.84 7.96
C ARG A 160 -1.83 14.22 7.68
N TYR A 161 -2.70 13.22 7.61
CA TYR A 161 -4.04 13.35 7.04
C TYR A 161 -4.85 14.48 7.67
N ASP A 162 -4.87 14.54 9.00
CA ASP A 162 -5.58 15.53 9.79
C ASP A 162 -5.26 16.96 9.37
N LEU A 163 -3.98 17.27 9.17
CA LEU A 163 -3.54 18.61 8.80
C LEU A 163 -3.95 18.96 7.35
N HIS A 164 -3.82 18.01 6.42
CA HIS A 164 -4.25 18.21 5.04
C HIS A 164 -5.76 18.47 4.93
N VAL A 165 -6.55 17.68 5.65
CA VAL A 165 -8.00 17.81 5.68
C VAL A 165 -8.44 19.07 6.42
N ALA A 166 -7.80 19.40 7.53
CA ALA A 166 -8.09 20.62 8.26
C ALA A 166 -7.90 21.87 7.38
N ILE A 167 -6.79 21.96 6.63
CA ILE A 167 -6.54 23.08 5.70
C ILE A 167 -7.65 23.18 4.64
N LYS A 168 -8.12 22.05 4.11
CA LYS A 168 -9.17 22.00 3.08
C LYS A 168 -10.51 22.49 3.60
N ASP A 169 -10.83 22.16 4.84
CA ASP A 169 -12.01 22.67 5.54
C ASP A 169 -11.90 24.14 5.97
N GLY A 170 -10.72 24.75 5.79
CA GLY A 170 -10.48 26.16 6.12
C GLY A 170 -9.94 26.39 7.53
N TYR A 171 -9.47 25.34 8.22
CA TYR A 171 -8.76 25.48 9.48
C TYR A 171 -7.29 25.85 9.25
N GLU A 172 -6.76 26.72 10.10
CA GLU A 172 -5.33 26.81 10.36
C GLU A 172 -5.04 26.06 11.66
N VAL A 173 -4.27 24.97 11.59
CA VAL A 173 -3.84 24.21 12.77
C VAL A 173 -2.39 24.57 13.07
N ARG A 174 -2.13 25.06 14.27
CA ARG A 174 -0.78 25.41 14.77
C ARG A 174 -0.52 24.73 16.10
N GLY A 175 0.75 24.54 16.42
CA GLY A 175 1.15 23.89 17.67
C GLY A 175 0.98 22.38 17.60
N CYS A 176 1.08 21.76 16.43
CA CYS A 176 1.13 20.30 16.29
C CYS A 176 2.51 19.78 16.69
N VAL A 177 2.73 19.72 18.01
CA VAL A 177 4.03 19.45 18.61
C VAL A 177 4.25 17.99 18.97
N TRP A 178 3.26 17.13 18.77
CA TRP A 178 3.40 15.70 18.96
C TRP A 178 2.58 14.89 17.94
N ASP A 179 3.23 13.99 17.23
CA ASP A 179 2.60 12.90 16.51
C ASP A 179 3.03 11.58 17.15
N THR A 180 2.07 10.83 17.67
CA THR A 180 2.32 9.56 18.34
C THR A 180 2.88 8.49 17.39
N LEU A 181 2.63 8.60 16.07
CA LEU A 181 3.24 7.74 15.06
C LEU A 181 4.74 8.02 14.94
N ASP A 182 5.14 9.29 14.79
CA ASP A 182 6.55 9.67 14.69
C ASP A 182 7.31 9.35 15.96
N ALA A 183 6.70 9.66 17.11
CA ALA A 183 7.28 9.35 18.40
C ALA A 183 7.54 7.84 18.55
N MET A 184 6.66 6.99 18.00
CA MET A 184 6.90 5.55 18.02
C MET A 184 8.01 5.12 17.06
N ASN A 185 8.08 5.68 15.85
CA ASN A 185 9.20 5.43 14.93
C ASN A 185 10.55 5.79 15.58
N LEU A 186 10.59 6.92 16.30
CA LEU A 186 11.79 7.35 17.00
C LEU A 186 12.12 6.45 18.21
N MET A 187 11.12 5.97 18.94
CA MET A 187 11.32 5.05 20.08
C MET A 187 11.74 3.65 19.65
N ASN A 188 11.14 3.13 18.57
CA ASN A 188 11.44 1.81 18.05
C ASN A 188 11.14 1.71 16.54
N GLU A 189 12.18 1.87 15.72
CA GLU A 189 12.10 1.78 14.25
C GLU A 189 11.80 0.37 13.70
N HIS A 190 11.79 -0.65 14.56
CA HIS A 190 11.55 -2.05 14.18
C HIS A 190 10.14 -2.55 14.51
N GLU A 191 9.18 -1.65 14.76
CA GLU A 191 7.79 -2.08 14.92
C GLU A 191 7.22 -2.69 13.64
N ALA A 192 6.42 -3.75 13.80
CA ALA A 192 5.78 -4.42 12.68
C ALA A 192 4.67 -3.57 12.03
N ALA A 193 4.04 -2.69 12.80
CA ALA A 193 3.00 -1.78 12.35
C ALA A 193 2.98 -0.53 13.25
N TYR A 194 2.78 0.65 12.65
CA TYR A 194 2.77 1.93 13.34
C TYR A 194 1.38 2.56 13.48
N GLY A 195 0.34 1.94 12.96
CA GLY A 195 -1.03 2.44 13.14
C GLY A 195 -1.46 2.40 14.61
N LEU A 196 -2.31 3.34 15.01
CA LEU A 196 -2.75 3.51 16.39
C LEU A 196 -3.25 2.20 17.00
N LYS A 197 -4.19 1.50 16.34
CA LYS A 197 -4.84 0.30 16.90
C LYS A 197 -3.84 -0.85 17.17
N PRO A 198 -2.96 -1.26 16.23
CA PRO A 198 -1.89 -2.20 16.53
C PRO A 198 -1.00 -1.80 17.71
N LEU A 199 -0.62 -0.52 17.79
CA LEU A 199 0.25 -0.03 18.85
C LEU A 199 -0.47 -0.04 20.21
N ILE A 200 -1.73 0.38 20.27
CA ILE A 200 -2.53 0.32 21.50
C ILE A 200 -2.79 -1.13 21.92
N ALA A 201 -3.03 -2.05 20.98
CA ALA A 201 -3.19 -3.47 21.31
C ALA A 201 -1.92 -4.06 21.94
N LYS A 202 -0.74 -3.63 21.48
CA LYS A 202 0.55 -4.13 21.99
C LYS A 202 0.99 -3.44 23.29
N TYR A 203 0.89 -2.11 23.36
CA TYR A 203 1.47 -1.30 24.43
C TYR A 203 0.44 -0.77 25.44
N GLY A 204 -0.84 -0.70 25.06
CA GLY A 204 -1.95 -0.20 25.87
C GLY A 204 -1.97 -0.71 27.31
N PRO A 205 -1.77 -2.03 27.56
CA PRO A 205 -1.74 -2.57 28.92
C PRO A 205 -0.69 -1.93 29.83
N LEU A 206 0.41 -1.41 29.27
CA LEU A 206 1.47 -0.73 30.03
C LEU A 206 1.05 0.64 30.56
N PHE A 207 0.02 1.25 30.00
CA PHE A 207 -0.47 2.57 30.36
C PHE A 207 -1.99 2.62 30.59
N GLY A 208 -2.56 1.48 30.98
CA GLY A 208 -3.93 1.39 31.51
C GLY A 208 -5.04 1.28 30.46
N VAL A 209 -4.70 1.07 29.19
CA VAL A 209 -5.68 0.74 28.15
C VAL A 209 -5.79 -0.78 28.04
N ASN A 210 -6.89 -1.33 28.55
CA ASN A 210 -7.15 -2.77 28.57
C ASN A 210 -8.42 -3.10 27.77
N GLY A 211 -8.52 -4.34 27.30
CA GLY A 211 -9.69 -4.85 26.59
C GLY A 211 -9.55 -4.85 25.06
N PRO A 212 -10.62 -5.22 24.35
CA PRO A 212 -10.58 -5.32 22.89
C PRO A 212 -10.39 -3.95 22.23
N ILE A 213 -9.43 -3.89 21.29
CA ILE A 213 -9.17 -2.73 20.46
C ILE A 213 -9.79 -2.97 19.09
N TYR A 214 -10.98 -2.41 18.88
CA TYR A 214 -11.66 -2.50 17.59
C TYR A 214 -11.04 -1.55 16.58
N THR A 215 -10.77 -2.06 15.39
CA THR A 215 -10.31 -1.29 14.24
C THR A 215 -11.47 -0.57 13.56
N PHE A 216 -11.13 0.37 12.67
CA PHE A 216 -12.11 0.99 11.80
C PHE A 216 -12.89 -0.06 10.98
N GLU A 217 -12.18 -1.06 10.42
CA GLU A 217 -12.79 -2.13 9.62
C GLU A 217 -13.73 -3.03 10.43
N ASP A 218 -13.40 -3.26 11.70
CA ASP A 218 -14.26 -4.00 12.64
C ASP A 218 -15.62 -3.33 12.82
N MET A 219 -15.66 -1.99 12.81
CA MET A 219 -16.84 -1.18 13.11
C MET A 219 -17.60 -0.77 11.84
N PHE A 220 -16.89 -0.30 10.82
CA PHE A 220 -17.46 0.33 9.63
C PHE A 220 -17.16 -0.43 8.33
N GLY A 221 -16.16 -1.33 8.33
CA GLY A 221 -15.58 -1.93 7.13
C GLY A 221 -14.57 -0.99 6.44
N ASN A 222 -14.01 -1.38 5.30
CA ASN A 222 -13.07 -0.55 4.55
C ASN A 222 -13.81 0.56 3.74
N ARG A 223 -14.30 1.62 4.39
CA ARG A 223 -15.12 2.70 3.78
C ARG A 223 -15.14 3.98 4.63
N SER A 224 -15.88 5.00 4.21
CA SER A 224 -16.08 6.22 5.01
C SER A 224 -16.97 5.98 6.25
N PRO A 225 -16.71 6.64 7.40
CA PRO A 225 -17.62 6.71 8.54
C PRO A 225 -18.82 7.65 8.32
N ALA A 226 -18.81 8.50 7.28
CA ALA A 226 -19.85 9.50 7.03
C ALA A 226 -21.29 8.96 6.97
N PRO A 227 -21.55 7.75 6.43
CA PRO A 227 -22.90 7.20 6.37
C PRO A 227 -23.43 6.63 7.69
N PHE A 228 -22.59 6.53 8.72
CA PHE A 228 -22.96 5.95 10.00
C PHE A 228 -23.46 7.01 10.99
N ASN A 229 -24.29 6.60 11.93
CA ASN A 229 -24.87 7.51 12.91
C ASN A 229 -23.78 8.20 13.77
N VAL A 230 -24.06 9.43 14.17
CA VAL A 230 -23.10 10.31 14.86
C VAL A 230 -22.66 9.77 16.21
N GLU A 231 -23.48 8.98 16.89
CA GLU A 231 -23.17 8.44 18.20
C GLU A 231 -22.13 7.32 18.10
N LEU A 232 -22.32 6.38 17.17
CA LEU A 232 -21.38 5.31 16.91
C LEU A 232 -20.01 5.85 16.50
N VAL A 233 -20.00 6.77 15.54
CA VAL A 233 -18.76 7.40 15.06
C VAL A 233 -18.13 8.25 16.16
N GLY A 234 -18.92 8.99 16.93
CA GLY A 234 -18.40 9.79 18.03
C GLY A 234 -17.76 8.97 19.15
N ILE A 235 -18.32 7.79 19.49
CA ILE A 235 -17.67 6.89 20.45
C ILE A 235 -16.33 6.41 19.91
N TYR A 236 -16.27 6.04 18.64
CA TYR A 236 -15.05 5.61 17.98
C TYR A 236 -13.99 6.74 17.98
N ALA A 237 -14.36 7.93 17.49
CA ALA A 237 -13.48 9.09 17.36
C ALA A 237 -12.92 9.52 18.73
N ILE A 238 -13.79 9.64 19.73
CA ILE A 238 -13.36 10.00 21.11
C ILE A 238 -12.40 8.95 21.67
N LYS A 239 -12.64 7.67 21.39
CA LYS A 239 -11.74 6.59 21.84
C LYS A 239 -10.35 6.74 21.22
N ASP A 240 -10.25 7.16 19.97
CA ASP A 240 -8.97 7.35 19.29
C ASP A 240 -8.18 8.53 19.82
N VAL A 241 -8.82 9.66 20.13
CA VAL A 241 -8.12 10.76 20.82
C VAL A 241 -7.75 10.42 22.27
N LEU A 242 -8.56 9.62 22.97
CA LEU A 242 -8.18 9.10 24.29
C LEU A 242 -6.94 8.19 24.19
N TYR A 243 -6.96 7.26 23.23
CA TYR A 243 -5.83 6.36 22.98
C TYR A 243 -4.57 7.11 22.58
N GLY A 244 -4.69 8.07 21.66
CA GLY A 244 -3.63 8.98 21.26
C GLY A 244 -3.06 9.75 22.46
N TRP A 245 -3.91 10.28 23.34
CA TRP A 245 -3.46 10.94 24.57
C TRP A 245 -2.70 10.00 25.51
N ARG A 246 -3.25 8.81 25.79
CA ARG A 246 -2.62 7.83 26.70
C ARG A 246 -1.28 7.34 26.14
N MET A 247 -1.21 7.15 24.84
CA MET A 247 0.02 6.79 24.14
C MET A 247 1.05 7.92 24.20
N PHE A 248 0.65 9.16 23.91
CA PHE A 248 1.49 10.35 24.08
C PHE A 248 2.10 10.39 25.49
N GLU A 249 1.27 10.29 26.54
CA GLU A 249 1.71 10.34 27.93
C GLU A 249 2.79 9.29 28.23
N TRP A 250 2.56 8.06 27.75
CA TRP A 250 3.53 6.98 27.89
C TRP A 250 4.82 7.27 27.10
N GLN A 251 4.73 7.63 25.82
CA GLN A 251 5.89 7.93 24.98
C GLN A 251 6.72 9.07 25.55
N TYR A 252 6.07 10.18 25.94
CA TYR A 252 6.72 11.34 26.55
C TYR A 252 7.50 10.95 27.80
N ALA A 253 6.88 10.16 28.70
CA ALA A 253 7.55 9.67 29.89
C ALA A 253 8.70 8.70 29.57
N GLN A 254 8.52 7.78 28.62
CA GLN A 254 9.57 6.83 28.22
C GLN A 254 10.77 7.55 27.58
N MET A 255 10.53 8.48 26.66
CA MET A 255 11.60 9.26 26.02
C MET A 255 12.36 10.14 27.03
N ALA A 256 11.67 10.69 28.04
CA ALA A 256 12.30 11.44 29.12
C ALA A 256 13.21 10.56 30.01
N LEU A 257 12.86 9.29 30.17
CA LEU A 257 13.61 8.33 31.00
C LEU A 257 14.67 7.55 30.21
N ALA A 258 14.56 7.51 28.88
CA ALA A 258 15.44 6.77 28.00
C ALA A 258 16.89 7.17 28.23
N ALA A 259 17.75 6.18 28.49
CA ALA A 259 19.17 6.38 28.67
C ALA A 259 19.87 6.48 27.30
N SER A 260 20.86 7.36 27.21
CA SER A 260 21.77 7.47 26.07
C SER A 260 23.20 7.68 26.57
N ALA A 261 24.18 7.69 25.65
CA ALA A 261 25.57 8.00 25.96
C ALA A 261 25.74 9.40 26.58
N ASP A 262 24.89 10.36 26.20
CA ASP A 262 24.94 11.75 26.64
C ASP A 262 23.99 12.05 27.82
N GLY A 263 23.45 11.00 28.46
CA GLY A 263 22.56 11.09 29.62
C GLY A 263 21.12 10.66 29.32
N ARG A 264 20.25 10.79 30.32
CA ARG A 264 18.81 10.47 30.17
C ARG A 264 18.06 11.62 29.50
N GLY A 265 16.98 11.31 28.81
CA GLY A 265 16.07 12.30 28.24
C GLY A 265 16.50 12.88 26.90
N LYS A 266 17.65 12.44 26.35
CA LYS A 266 18.16 12.91 25.06
C LYS A 266 17.26 12.59 23.88
N LEU A 267 16.51 11.49 23.96
CA LEU A 267 15.52 11.16 22.94
C LEU A 267 14.38 12.19 22.90
N LEU A 268 13.89 12.61 24.09
CA LEU A 268 12.86 13.64 24.19
C LEU A 268 13.41 15.02 23.75
N GLU A 269 14.64 15.36 24.12
CA GLU A 269 15.29 16.60 23.65
C GLU A 269 15.40 16.63 22.12
N CYS A 270 15.80 15.51 21.50
CA CYS A 270 15.89 15.37 20.05
C CYS A 270 14.53 15.56 19.38
N TYR A 271 13.50 14.85 19.86
CA TYR A 271 12.13 14.98 19.36
C TYR A 271 11.62 16.42 19.49
N ALA A 272 11.81 17.02 20.65
CA ALA A 272 11.35 18.38 20.91
C ALA A 272 12.04 19.43 20.03
N LEU A 273 13.34 19.24 19.73
CA LEU A 273 14.10 20.17 18.91
C LEU A 273 13.80 20.02 17.41
N ILE A 274 13.56 18.79 16.95
CA ILE A 274 13.47 18.45 15.53
C ILE A 274 12.03 18.02 15.18
N ASP A 275 11.65 16.79 15.55
CA ASP A 275 10.42 16.14 15.11
C ASP A 275 9.14 16.93 15.45
N SER A 276 9.10 17.60 16.62
CA SER A 276 7.95 18.42 17.03
C SER A 276 7.67 19.63 16.13
N LYS A 277 8.59 19.95 15.20
CA LYS A 277 8.48 21.07 14.25
C LYS A 277 8.18 20.61 12.82
N LEU A 278 8.22 19.29 12.58
CA LEU A 278 8.08 18.72 11.25
C LEU A 278 6.63 18.61 10.76
N PRO A 279 5.59 18.28 11.56
CA PRO A 279 4.25 18.05 11.02
C PRO A 279 3.69 19.19 10.17
N GLU A 280 3.74 20.42 10.66
CA GLU A 280 3.29 21.61 9.91
C GLU A 280 4.18 21.86 8.67
N THR A 281 5.49 21.62 8.78
CA THR A 281 6.46 21.80 7.70
C THR A 281 6.29 20.75 6.59
N ASP A 282 6.06 19.50 6.97
CA ASP A 282 5.85 18.36 6.08
C ASP A 282 4.61 18.60 5.21
N VAL A 283 3.50 19.03 5.84
CA VAL A 283 2.27 19.35 5.12
C VAL A 283 2.43 20.57 4.24
N PHE A 284 3.14 21.60 4.71
CA PHE A 284 3.47 22.76 3.88
C PHE A 284 4.27 22.33 2.63
N MET A 285 5.33 21.54 2.80
CA MET A 285 6.14 21.04 1.69
C MET A 285 5.35 20.16 0.72
N ALA A 286 4.51 19.26 1.25
CA ALA A 286 3.65 18.41 0.43
C ALA A 286 2.67 19.25 -0.39
N ARG A 287 1.96 20.20 0.24
CA ARG A 287 0.96 21.05 -0.42
C ARG A 287 1.54 22.11 -1.34
N CYS A 288 2.79 22.55 -1.15
CA CYS A 288 3.43 23.50 -2.06
C CYS A 288 3.58 22.93 -3.47
N GLY A 289 3.87 21.63 -3.59
CA GLY A 289 4.07 20.96 -4.87
C GLY A 289 5.21 21.55 -5.72
N PHE A 290 5.40 20.97 -6.91
CA PHE A 290 6.40 21.40 -7.88
C PHE A 290 5.74 21.80 -9.20
N GLU A 291 6.15 22.93 -9.75
CA GLU A 291 5.81 23.30 -11.13
C GLU A 291 6.72 22.53 -12.09
N ILE A 292 6.13 21.86 -13.07
CA ILE A 292 6.83 20.98 -14.01
C ILE A 292 6.63 21.48 -15.44
N ASP A 293 7.74 21.60 -16.19
CA ASP A 293 7.71 21.86 -17.63
C ASP A 293 7.30 20.59 -18.39
N THR A 294 5.99 20.38 -18.55
CA THR A 294 5.42 19.21 -19.23
C THR A 294 5.78 19.19 -20.72
N GLU A 295 5.93 20.34 -21.37
CA GLU A 295 6.41 20.43 -22.75
C GLU A 295 7.87 20.00 -22.85
N GLY A 296 8.70 20.40 -21.89
CA GLY A 296 10.08 19.96 -21.75
C GLY A 296 10.19 18.45 -21.59
N LEU A 297 9.34 17.85 -20.75
CA LEU A 297 9.25 16.40 -20.62
C LEU A 297 8.83 15.73 -21.94
N ALA A 298 7.85 16.29 -22.67
CA ALA A 298 7.45 15.76 -23.98
C ALA A 298 8.60 15.82 -25.01
N ARG A 299 9.40 16.89 -25.02
CA ARG A 299 10.62 17.00 -25.85
C ARG A 299 11.65 15.94 -25.46
N LEU A 300 11.90 15.74 -24.17
CA LEU A 300 12.79 14.68 -23.69
C LEU A 300 12.29 13.29 -24.10
N ALA A 301 10.97 13.03 -24.04
CA ALA A 301 10.40 11.77 -24.50
C ALA A 301 10.70 11.53 -25.98
N ALA A 302 10.50 12.55 -26.82
CA ALA A 302 10.78 12.48 -28.25
C ALA A 302 12.27 12.24 -28.55
N ASP A 303 13.18 12.83 -27.75
CA ASP A 303 14.62 12.69 -27.92
C ASP A 303 15.16 11.33 -27.46
N PHE A 304 14.63 10.78 -26.36
CA PHE A 304 15.17 9.57 -25.73
C PHE A 304 14.50 8.28 -26.21
N LYS A 305 13.26 8.33 -26.72
CA LYS A 305 12.61 7.13 -27.30
C LYS A 305 13.43 6.49 -28.43
N PRO A 306 13.90 7.24 -29.45
CA PRO A 306 14.75 6.65 -30.50
C PRO A 306 16.09 6.14 -29.96
N LYS A 307 16.65 6.80 -28.94
CA LYS A 307 17.91 6.38 -28.30
C LYS A 307 17.75 5.08 -27.52
N LEU A 308 16.61 4.90 -26.85
CA LEU A 308 16.27 3.65 -26.19
C LEU A 308 16.16 2.51 -27.20
N GLU A 309 15.44 2.71 -28.30
CA GLU A 309 15.31 1.69 -29.35
C GLU A 309 16.67 1.35 -29.99
N ALA A 310 17.51 2.36 -30.25
CA ALA A 310 18.88 2.15 -30.73
C ALA A 310 19.73 1.39 -29.71
N ALA A 311 19.63 1.71 -28.42
CA ALA A 311 20.35 1.00 -27.36
C ALA A 311 19.88 -0.47 -27.22
N ARG A 312 18.57 -0.71 -27.36
CA ARG A 312 17.99 -2.06 -27.40
C ARG A 312 18.55 -2.84 -28.58
N ALA A 313 18.58 -2.27 -29.78
CA ALA A 313 19.18 -2.92 -30.94
C ALA A 313 20.68 -3.22 -30.73
N ALA A 314 21.42 -2.27 -30.12
CA ALA A 314 22.83 -2.44 -29.83
C ALA A 314 23.12 -3.58 -28.83
N VAL A 315 22.19 -3.93 -27.93
CA VAL A 315 22.31 -5.11 -27.06
C VAL A 315 22.34 -6.39 -27.88
N PHE A 316 21.46 -6.53 -28.88
CA PHE A 316 21.44 -7.72 -29.74
C PHE A 316 22.72 -7.85 -30.56
N GLU A 317 23.21 -6.73 -31.12
CA GLU A 317 24.45 -6.70 -31.90
C GLU A 317 25.67 -6.99 -31.01
N SER A 318 25.82 -6.30 -29.88
CA SER A 318 26.99 -6.38 -29.00
C SER A 318 27.20 -7.77 -28.40
N TYR A 319 26.11 -8.47 -28.11
CA TYR A 319 26.16 -9.80 -27.53
C TYR A 319 25.93 -10.93 -28.54
N GLY A 320 25.82 -10.63 -29.84
CA GLY A 320 25.59 -11.65 -30.87
C GLY A 320 24.33 -12.48 -30.60
N ILE A 321 23.23 -11.83 -30.23
CA ILE A 321 21.96 -12.49 -29.91
C ILE A 321 21.28 -12.88 -31.22
N ASP A 322 21.54 -14.10 -31.67
CA ASP A 322 20.99 -14.71 -32.88
C ASP A 322 20.13 -15.95 -32.56
N ALA A 323 19.68 -16.66 -33.59
CA ALA A 323 18.87 -17.87 -33.43
C ALA A 323 19.60 -18.98 -32.65
N ASP A 324 20.94 -19.06 -32.76
CA ASP A 324 21.73 -20.04 -32.04
C ASP A 324 21.85 -19.69 -30.56
N PHE A 325 22.02 -18.40 -30.23
CA PHE A 325 21.92 -17.90 -28.86
C PHE A 325 20.56 -18.26 -28.26
N VAL A 326 19.46 -17.94 -28.95
CA VAL A 326 18.10 -18.20 -28.46
C VAL A 326 17.86 -19.69 -28.26
N ARG A 327 18.33 -20.54 -29.18
CA ARG A 327 18.26 -22.00 -29.03
C ARG A 327 19.00 -22.47 -27.79
N LYS A 328 20.25 -22.03 -27.58
CA LYS A 328 21.04 -22.41 -26.40
C LYS A 328 20.41 -21.93 -25.10
N MET A 329 19.87 -20.71 -25.09
CA MET A 329 19.14 -20.16 -23.95
C MET A 329 17.91 -21.00 -23.61
N ASP A 330 17.08 -21.34 -24.61
CA ASP A 330 15.90 -22.19 -24.42
C ASP A 330 16.29 -23.54 -23.80
N ARG A 331 17.36 -24.17 -24.31
CA ARG A 331 17.85 -25.45 -23.78
C ARG A 331 18.27 -25.37 -22.31
N VAL A 332 18.89 -24.28 -21.90
CA VAL A 332 19.30 -24.09 -20.50
C VAL A 332 18.12 -23.75 -19.59
N ILE A 333 17.29 -22.77 -19.97
CA ILE A 333 16.17 -22.30 -19.13
C ILE A 333 15.09 -23.37 -19.00
N ASN A 334 14.80 -24.09 -20.09
CA ASN A 334 13.73 -25.09 -20.15
C ASN A 334 14.24 -26.53 -20.02
N ALA A 335 15.47 -26.75 -19.53
CA ALA A 335 16.10 -28.08 -19.41
C ALA A 335 15.19 -29.14 -18.77
N LYS A 336 14.44 -28.77 -17.72
CA LYS A 336 13.47 -29.67 -17.09
C LYS A 336 12.31 -30.05 -18.01
N LYS A 337 11.71 -29.08 -18.72
CA LYS A 337 10.60 -29.35 -19.65
C LYS A 337 11.07 -30.24 -20.80
N ILE A 338 12.29 -30.03 -21.27
CA ILE A 338 12.92 -30.85 -22.31
C ILE A 338 13.14 -32.28 -21.81
N ALA A 339 13.67 -32.45 -20.60
CA ALA A 339 13.82 -33.77 -19.98
C ALA A 339 12.46 -34.49 -19.83
N ASP A 340 11.44 -33.78 -19.36
CA ASP A 340 10.07 -34.31 -19.24
C ASP A 340 9.50 -34.70 -20.60
N TRP A 341 9.75 -33.90 -21.64
CA TRP A 341 9.37 -34.20 -23.02
C TRP A 341 10.10 -35.42 -23.57
N ILE A 342 11.42 -35.54 -23.35
CA ILE A 342 12.23 -36.71 -23.77
C ILE A 342 11.66 -37.99 -23.14
N VAL A 343 11.33 -37.96 -21.85
CA VAL A 343 10.71 -39.10 -21.15
C VAL A 343 9.35 -39.45 -21.76
N ALA A 344 8.51 -38.45 -22.02
CA ALA A 344 7.20 -38.64 -22.63
C ALA A 344 7.32 -39.19 -24.07
N GLN A 345 8.25 -38.65 -24.85
CA GLN A 345 8.49 -39.05 -26.23
C GLN A 345 9.09 -40.45 -26.32
N THR A 346 9.99 -40.82 -25.41
CA THR A 346 10.51 -42.20 -25.30
C THR A 346 9.38 -43.18 -25.04
N LYS A 347 8.48 -42.87 -24.10
CA LYS A 347 7.29 -43.69 -23.82
C LYS A 347 6.36 -43.77 -25.02
N ARG A 348 6.16 -42.66 -25.74
CA ARG A 348 5.35 -42.61 -26.96
C ARG A 348 5.94 -43.49 -28.05
N ILE A 349 7.25 -43.39 -28.32
CA ILE A 349 7.95 -44.22 -29.31
C ILE A 349 7.85 -45.70 -28.94
N ALA A 350 8.08 -46.06 -27.68
CA ALA A 350 7.96 -47.46 -27.21
C ALA A 350 6.55 -48.00 -27.40
N LYS A 351 5.52 -47.24 -26.99
CA LYS A 351 4.11 -47.62 -27.17
C LYS A 351 3.73 -47.70 -28.65
N HIS A 352 4.26 -46.81 -29.48
CA HIS A 352 4.05 -46.81 -30.91
C HIS A 352 4.64 -48.07 -31.55
N ALA A 353 5.87 -48.45 -31.19
CA ALA A 353 6.50 -49.69 -31.63
C ALA A 353 5.75 -50.95 -31.16
N GLU A 354 5.31 -50.99 -29.90
CA GLU A 354 4.49 -52.10 -29.38
C GLU A 354 3.16 -52.22 -30.14
N THR A 355 2.51 -51.09 -30.42
CA THR A 355 1.25 -51.05 -31.16
C THR A 355 1.46 -51.52 -32.60
N GLN A 356 2.54 -51.10 -33.27
CA GLN A 356 2.92 -51.60 -34.58
C GLN A 356 3.17 -53.11 -34.56
N ALA A 357 3.92 -53.62 -33.58
CA ALA A 357 4.21 -55.04 -33.45
C ALA A 357 2.92 -55.87 -33.24
N LYS A 358 1.99 -55.38 -32.41
CA LYS A 358 0.68 -56.01 -32.20
C LYS A 358 -0.14 -56.10 -33.49
N TRP A 359 -0.25 -55.00 -34.23
CA TRP A 359 -1.00 -55.01 -35.50
C TRP A 359 -0.31 -55.85 -36.57
N ARG A 360 1.03 -55.83 -36.65
CA ARG A 360 1.81 -56.69 -37.55
C ARG A 360 1.62 -58.17 -37.22
N ALA A 361 1.62 -58.55 -35.94
CA ALA A 361 1.37 -59.93 -35.52
C ALA A 361 -0.06 -60.39 -35.90
N GLN A 362 -1.07 -59.54 -35.67
CA GLN A 362 -2.45 -59.83 -36.07
C GLN A 362 -2.57 -60.01 -37.59
N ALA A 363 -1.97 -59.10 -38.36
CA ALA A 363 -1.99 -59.17 -39.82
C ALA A 363 -1.29 -60.46 -40.33
N ALA A 364 -0.14 -60.81 -39.75
CA ALA A 364 0.61 -62.02 -40.09
C ALA A 364 -0.15 -63.31 -39.73
N GLU A 365 -0.84 -63.35 -38.58
CA GLU A 365 -1.68 -64.48 -38.17
C GLU A 365 -2.85 -64.68 -39.16
N ASP A 366 -3.53 -63.58 -39.51
CA ASP A 366 -4.64 -63.60 -40.47
C ASP A 366 -4.18 -64.01 -41.87
N GLU A 367 -3.00 -63.58 -42.28
CA GLU A 367 -2.40 -63.95 -43.56
C GLU A 367 -2.00 -65.43 -43.59
N ALA A 368 -1.35 -65.94 -42.54
CA ALA A 368 -1.01 -67.36 -42.40
C ALA A 368 -2.24 -68.28 -42.36
N ALA A 369 -3.37 -67.79 -41.83
CA ALA A 369 -4.64 -68.52 -41.78
C ALA A 369 -5.48 -68.39 -43.08
N GLY A 370 -5.02 -67.67 -44.10
CA GLY A 370 -5.77 -67.42 -45.34
C GLY A 370 -6.99 -66.50 -45.17
N LYS A 371 -7.03 -65.70 -44.09
CA LYS A 371 -8.18 -64.87 -43.67
C LYS A 371 -8.03 -63.39 -44.04
N THR A 372 -7.32 -63.09 -45.13
CA THR A 372 -7.04 -61.72 -45.60
C THR A 372 -8.29 -60.93 -46.05
N HIS A 373 -9.42 -61.60 -46.28
CA HIS A 373 -10.69 -60.97 -46.64
C HIS A 373 -11.43 -60.36 -45.43
N LEU A 374 -11.04 -60.73 -44.20
CA LEU A 374 -11.72 -60.26 -42.98
C LEU A 374 -11.49 -58.77 -42.72
N LYS A 375 -12.51 -58.10 -42.18
CA LYS A 375 -12.42 -56.69 -41.77
C LYS A 375 -11.24 -56.43 -40.83
N ARG A 376 -11.01 -57.33 -39.86
CA ARG A 376 -9.91 -57.20 -38.89
C ARG A 376 -8.51 -57.14 -39.52
N TYR A 377 -8.28 -57.84 -40.63
CA TYR A 377 -7.01 -57.81 -41.37
C TYR A 377 -6.84 -56.46 -42.07
N LYS A 378 -7.89 -56.00 -42.77
CA LYS A 378 -7.89 -54.69 -43.44
C LYS A 378 -7.66 -53.55 -42.44
N ASP A 379 -8.35 -53.60 -41.30
CA ASP A 379 -8.17 -52.64 -40.20
C ASP A 379 -6.73 -52.67 -39.65
N ALA A 380 -6.13 -53.86 -39.49
CA ALA A 380 -4.74 -53.98 -39.03
C ALA A 380 -3.74 -53.40 -40.03
N VAL A 381 -3.90 -53.66 -41.33
CA VAL A 381 -3.04 -53.12 -42.40
C VAL A 381 -3.16 -51.59 -42.48
N GLU A 382 -4.37 -51.06 -42.39
CA GLU A 382 -4.60 -49.61 -42.39
C GLU A 382 -3.98 -48.94 -41.16
N ARG A 383 -4.08 -49.57 -39.98
CA ARG A 383 -3.45 -49.08 -38.75
C ARG A 383 -1.93 -49.11 -38.81
N ILE A 384 -1.32 -50.15 -39.38
CA ILE A 384 0.13 -50.19 -39.61
C ILE A 384 0.54 -49.03 -40.52
N ARG A 385 -0.16 -48.84 -41.65
CA ARG A 385 0.13 -47.77 -42.60
C ARG A 385 0.02 -46.38 -41.96
N ALA A 386 -1.00 -46.16 -41.12
CA ALA A 386 -1.17 -44.89 -40.41
C ALA A 386 -0.04 -44.64 -39.41
N LEU A 387 0.40 -45.67 -38.66
CA LEU A 387 1.51 -45.57 -37.72
C LEU A 387 2.86 -45.39 -38.45
N GLU A 388 3.08 -46.03 -39.59
CA GLU A 388 4.31 -45.84 -40.38
C GLU A 388 4.38 -44.46 -41.04
N ALA A 389 3.23 -43.87 -41.37
CA ALA A 389 3.15 -42.50 -41.86
C ALA A 389 3.42 -41.46 -40.75
N GLU A 390 3.20 -41.80 -39.48
CA GLU A 390 3.53 -40.94 -38.34
C GLU A 390 5.02 -41.03 -38.01
N ALA A 391 5.83 -40.18 -38.65
CA ALA A 391 7.26 -40.07 -38.38
C ALA A 391 7.49 -39.38 -37.02
N LEU A 392 7.61 -40.17 -35.95
CA LEU A 392 7.95 -39.67 -34.62
C LEU A 392 9.41 -39.19 -34.58
N SER A 393 9.61 -37.94 -34.16
CA SER A 393 10.94 -37.39 -33.91
C SER A 393 11.69 -38.18 -32.82
N PRO A 394 13.02 -38.30 -32.92
CA PRO A 394 13.86 -38.85 -31.86
C PRO A 394 13.59 -38.20 -30.50
N ALA A 395 13.72 -39.01 -29.44
CA ALA A 395 13.57 -38.53 -28.05
C ALA A 395 14.92 -38.01 -27.52
N ASP A 396 15.40 -36.90 -28.11
CA ASP A 396 16.62 -36.23 -27.69
C ASP A 396 16.42 -34.71 -27.57
N GLU A 397 17.43 -34.02 -27.03
CA GLU A 397 17.38 -32.57 -26.80
C GLU A 397 17.35 -31.77 -28.12
N GLU A 398 17.97 -32.27 -29.17
CA GLU A 398 18.03 -31.60 -30.46
C GLU A 398 16.63 -31.49 -31.10
N HIS A 399 15.83 -32.55 -30.99
CA HIS A 399 14.50 -32.64 -31.58
C HIS A 399 13.35 -32.20 -30.66
N ALA A 400 13.65 -31.88 -29.39
CA ALA A 400 12.65 -31.31 -28.48
C ALA A 400 12.12 -29.97 -29.02
N PRO A 401 10.82 -29.66 -28.84
CA PRO A 401 10.25 -28.38 -29.26
C PRO A 401 10.95 -27.21 -28.56
N LEU A 402 11.01 -26.06 -29.22
CA LEU A 402 11.39 -24.82 -28.56
C LEU A 402 10.28 -24.40 -27.60
N TYR A 403 10.64 -24.01 -26.39
CA TYR A 403 9.72 -23.42 -25.41
C TYR A 403 9.89 -21.90 -25.32
N THR A 404 10.91 -21.36 -25.98
CA THR A 404 11.24 -19.95 -26.08
C THR A 404 11.88 -19.71 -27.45
N ASP A 405 11.33 -18.77 -28.21
CA ASP A 405 11.69 -18.45 -29.59
C ASP A 405 12.30 -17.04 -29.74
N GLU A 406 12.34 -16.25 -28.68
CA GLU A 406 12.99 -14.93 -28.65
C GLU A 406 13.75 -14.66 -27.34
N PHE A 407 14.75 -13.78 -27.41
CA PHE A 407 15.36 -13.15 -26.25
C PHE A 407 14.60 -11.87 -25.88
N SER A 408 14.42 -11.62 -24.59
CA SER A 408 13.72 -10.45 -24.10
C SER A 408 14.46 -9.88 -22.89
N ILE A 409 14.85 -8.61 -22.98
CA ILE A 409 15.53 -7.88 -21.91
C ILE A 409 14.64 -7.63 -20.69
N THR A 410 13.32 -7.73 -20.82
CA THR A 410 12.38 -7.56 -19.69
C THR A 410 12.12 -8.88 -18.96
N ASN A 411 12.55 -10.01 -19.52
CA ASN A 411 12.41 -11.31 -18.89
C ASN A 411 13.63 -11.61 -18.01
N GLY A 412 13.40 -11.65 -16.69
CA GLY A 412 14.46 -11.87 -15.71
C GLY A 412 15.24 -13.18 -15.87
N ASN A 413 14.64 -14.23 -16.43
CA ASN A 413 15.34 -15.50 -16.71
C ASN A 413 16.24 -15.39 -17.94
N HIS A 414 15.79 -14.66 -18.97
CA HIS A 414 16.59 -14.43 -20.18
C HIS A 414 17.81 -13.57 -19.86
N LEU A 415 17.62 -12.48 -19.11
CA LEU A 415 18.73 -11.67 -18.57
C LEU A 415 19.68 -12.49 -17.70
N ALA A 416 19.14 -13.36 -16.82
CA ALA A 416 19.98 -14.20 -15.97
C ALA A 416 20.81 -15.19 -16.79
N TYR A 417 20.27 -15.72 -17.89
CA TYR A 417 21.05 -16.53 -18.82
C TYR A 417 22.16 -15.71 -19.49
N LEU A 418 21.81 -14.56 -20.06
CA LEU A 418 22.76 -13.67 -20.74
C LEU A 418 23.93 -13.28 -19.80
N ILE A 419 23.62 -12.83 -18.59
CA ILE A 419 24.63 -12.31 -17.65
C ILE A 419 25.50 -13.44 -17.10
N TYR A 420 24.89 -14.50 -16.56
CA TYR A 420 25.60 -15.49 -15.76
C TYR A 420 26.12 -16.68 -16.58
N ASP A 421 25.39 -17.14 -17.59
CA ASP A 421 25.78 -18.31 -18.37
C ASP A 421 26.52 -17.91 -19.66
N TYR A 422 26.04 -16.89 -20.38
CA TYR A 422 26.62 -16.50 -21.67
C TYR A 422 27.82 -15.57 -21.53
N LEU A 423 27.69 -14.45 -20.80
CA LEU A 423 28.78 -13.52 -20.54
C LEU A 423 29.73 -14.02 -19.44
N GLY A 424 29.30 -14.98 -18.63
CA GLY A 424 30.11 -15.57 -17.57
C GLY A 424 30.39 -14.61 -16.39
N VAL A 425 29.55 -13.59 -16.19
CA VAL A 425 29.70 -12.66 -15.07
C VAL A 425 29.54 -13.42 -13.76
N ARG A 426 30.47 -13.21 -12.83
CA ARG A 426 30.46 -13.90 -11.53
C ARG A 426 29.22 -13.50 -10.73
N ASP A 427 28.49 -14.50 -10.22
CA ASP A 427 27.36 -14.25 -9.33
C ASP A 427 27.81 -13.71 -7.96
N ARG A 428 27.45 -12.46 -7.70
CA ARG A 428 27.64 -11.72 -6.45
C ARG A 428 26.32 -11.39 -5.77
N THR A 429 25.19 -11.95 -6.23
CA THR A 429 23.84 -11.68 -5.70
C THR A 429 23.77 -11.83 -4.18
N GLY A 430 24.45 -12.84 -3.63
CA GLY A 430 24.46 -13.13 -2.20
C GLY A 430 25.06 -12.01 -1.32
N GLN A 431 25.85 -11.11 -1.91
CA GLN A 431 26.41 -9.93 -1.22
C GLN A 431 25.34 -8.84 -0.99
N PHE A 432 24.35 -8.76 -1.88
CA PHE A 432 23.26 -7.78 -1.83
C PHE A 432 21.98 -8.37 -1.23
N LYS A 433 21.64 -9.61 -1.59
CA LYS A 433 20.42 -10.32 -1.16
C LYS A 433 20.76 -11.69 -0.61
N ARG A 434 20.83 -11.79 0.71
CA ARG A 434 21.14 -13.04 1.42
C ARG A 434 20.18 -14.16 1.00
N GLY A 435 20.74 -15.31 0.60
CA GLY A 435 19.97 -16.50 0.18
C GLY A 435 19.39 -16.43 -1.23
N LYS A 436 19.64 -15.36 -1.99
CA LYS A 436 19.30 -15.27 -3.41
C LYS A 436 20.54 -15.51 -4.26
N VAL A 437 20.33 -16.04 -5.45
CA VAL A 437 21.35 -16.32 -6.46
C VAL A 437 20.85 -15.84 -7.81
N ARG A 438 21.78 -15.50 -8.70
CA ARG A 438 21.53 -15.13 -10.10
C ARG A 438 20.40 -14.10 -10.27
N SER A 439 20.37 -13.08 -9.41
CA SER A 439 19.29 -12.09 -9.44
C SER A 439 19.46 -11.12 -10.59
N THR A 440 18.33 -10.71 -11.17
CA THR A 440 18.20 -9.66 -12.18
C THR A 440 17.33 -8.51 -11.66
N ALA A 441 17.23 -8.37 -10.33
CA ALA A 441 16.54 -7.25 -9.72
C ALA A 441 17.34 -5.95 -9.92
N ALA A 442 16.64 -4.83 -10.12
CA ALA A 442 17.27 -3.53 -10.43
C ALA A 442 18.34 -3.11 -9.40
N ASP A 443 18.06 -3.28 -8.11
CA ASP A 443 19.00 -2.96 -7.03
C ASP A 443 20.28 -3.81 -7.03
N VAL A 444 20.24 -5.02 -7.60
CA VAL A 444 21.43 -5.87 -7.79
C VAL A 444 22.16 -5.50 -9.08
N LEU A 445 21.41 -5.28 -10.17
CA LEU A 445 21.98 -4.96 -11.48
C LEU A 445 22.62 -3.57 -11.52
N ASP A 446 22.07 -2.58 -10.80
CA ASP A 446 22.65 -1.23 -10.71
C ASP A 446 24.11 -1.30 -10.24
N ALA A 447 24.41 -2.11 -9.21
CA ALA A 447 25.78 -2.31 -8.74
C ALA A 447 26.67 -3.05 -9.75
N TYR A 448 26.10 -3.98 -10.53
CA TYR A 448 26.86 -4.70 -11.55
C TYR A 448 27.20 -3.80 -12.74
N TYR A 449 26.29 -2.91 -13.13
CA TYR A 449 26.51 -1.97 -14.23
C TYR A 449 27.65 -0.99 -13.96
N GLU A 450 27.91 -0.65 -12.70
CA GLU A 450 29.03 0.21 -12.32
C GLU A 450 30.39 -0.47 -12.46
N GLU A 451 30.46 -1.78 -12.26
CA GLU A 451 31.72 -2.52 -12.13
C GLU A 451 32.05 -3.44 -13.31
N GLU A 452 31.03 -3.93 -14.03
CA GLU A 452 31.19 -4.93 -15.08
C GLU A 452 31.08 -4.31 -16.47
N GLU A 453 32.23 -4.10 -17.11
CA GLU A 453 32.35 -3.53 -18.47
C GLU A 453 31.48 -4.27 -19.50
N ALA A 454 31.39 -5.59 -19.38
CA ALA A 454 30.59 -6.44 -20.27
C ALA A 454 29.09 -6.10 -20.24
N LEU A 455 28.60 -5.44 -19.18
CA LEU A 455 27.18 -5.11 -19.01
C LEU A 455 26.83 -3.70 -19.48
N LYS A 456 27.78 -2.92 -20.02
CA LYS A 456 27.54 -1.55 -20.48
C LYS A 456 26.37 -1.38 -21.47
N PRO A 457 26.20 -2.26 -22.48
CA PRO A 457 25.01 -2.20 -23.34
C PRO A 457 23.69 -2.29 -22.55
N LEU A 458 23.58 -3.22 -21.60
CA LEU A 458 22.40 -3.35 -20.72
C LEU A 458 22.24 -2.14 -19.79
N ALA A 459 23.34 -1.64 -19.22
CA ALA A 459 23.33 -0.45 -18.36
C ALA A 459 22.76 0.78 -19.09
N THR A 460 23.10 0.93 -20.37
CA THR A 460 22.61 2.03 -21.22
C THR A 460 21.09 1.93 -21.43
N VAL A 461 20.60 0.72 -21.73
CA VAL A 461 19.14 0.47 -21.84
C VAL A 461 18.44 0.76 -20.52
N ALA A 462 18.94 0.23 -19.41
CA ALA A 462 18.36 0.43 -18.08
C ALA A 462 18.31 1.93 -17.70
N ALA A 463 19.35 2.70 -18.04
CA ALA A 463 19.38 4.14 -17.80
C ALA A 463 18.29 4.89 -18.60
N TYR A 464 18.12 4.58 -19.89
CA TYR A 464 17.08 5.20 -20.71
C TYR A 464 15.66 4.76 -20.32
N GLU A 465 15.46 3.48 -20.01
CA GLU A 465 14.17 2.99 -19.51
C GLU A 465 13.80 3.65 -18.18
N LYS A 466 14.76 3.78 -17.26
CA LYS A 466 14.54 4.48 -16.00
C LYS A 466 14.18 5.95 -16.24
N LEU A 467 14.95 6.65 -17.08
CA LEU A 467 14.67 8.05 -17.43
C LEU A 467 13.25 8.21 -18.00
N LEU A 468 12.89 7.40 -18.99
CA LEU A 468 11.59 7.49 -19.67
C LEU A 468 10.43 7.05 -18.77
N ASN A 469 10.46 5.81 -18.28
CA ASN A 469 9.32 5.19 -17.60
C ASN A 469 9.12 5.70 -16.17
N THR A 470 10.20 6.13 -15.50
CA THR A 470 10.13 6.57 -14.09
C THR A 470 9.86 8.06 -13.97
N TYR A 471 10.42 8.86 -14.89
CA TYR A 471 10.37 10.31 -14.78
C TYR A 471 9.59 10.94 -15.92
N VAL A 472 10.06 10.79 -17.16
CA VAL A 472 9.55 11.59 -18.29
C VAL A 472 8.09 11.31 -18.61
N GLU A 473 7.69 10.04 -18.66
CA GLU A 473 6.31 9.67 -19.01
C GLU A 473 5.38 9.63 -17.81
N LYS A 474 5.93 9.37 -16.61
CA LYS A 474 5.13 9.18 -15.40
C LYS A 474 4.80 10.47 -14.68
N ILE A 475 5.72 11.43 -14.61
CA ILE A 475 5.50 12.70 -13.90
C ILE A 475 4.28 13.47 -14.43
N PRO A 476 4.08 13.63 -15.76
CA PRO A 476 2.92 14.37 -16.28
C PRO A 476 1.57 13.76 -15.87
N ALA A 477 1.52 12.43 -15.72
CA ALA A 477 0.32 11.70 -15.30
C ALA A 477 0.08 11.75 -13.78
N ALA A 478 1.02 12.30 -13.01
CA ALA A 478 0.94 12.43 -11.55
C ALA A 478 0.76 13.89 -11.10
N VAL A 479 0.48 14.80 -12.04
CA VAL A 479 0.17 16.20 -11.74
C VAL A 479 -1.27 16.27 -11.24
N GLU A 480 -1.48 16.96 -10.11
CA GLU A 480 -2.79 17.12 -9.49
C GLU A 480 -3.61 18.23 -10.14
N GLY A 481 -4.88 18.37 -9.73
CA GLY A 481 -5.83 19.35 -10.28
C GLY A 481 -5.41 20.83 -10.12
N ASP A 482 -4.44 21.14 -9.26
CA ASP A 482 -3.86 22.47 -9.12
C ASP A 482 -2.70 22.76 -10.11
N GLY A 483 -2.37 21.79 -10.97
CA GLY A 483 -1.31 21.88 -11.96
C GLY A 483 0.09 21.63 -11.41
N ARG A 484 0.23 21.12 -10.17
CA ARG A 484 1.52 20.87 -9.52
C ARG A 484 1.74 19.37 -9.28
N LEU A 485 3.00 18.95 -9.26
CA LEU A 485 3.38 17.61 -8.82
C LEU A 485 3.55 17.61 -7.30
N HIS A 486 2.82 16.73 -6.62
CA HIS A 486 2.93 16.56 -5.16
C HIS A 486 3.73 15.30 -4.81
N SER A 487 4.41 15.35 -3.66
CA SER A 487 5.17 14.22 -3.13
C SER A 487 4.77 13.96 -1.69
N ASP A 488 4.71 12.68 -1.34
CA ASP A 488 4.58 12.25 0.05
C ASP A 488 5.96 12.28 0.70
N TRP A 489 6.10 13.10 1.74
CA TRP A 489 7.31 13.22 2.54
C TRP A 489 7.17 12.41 3.83
N LYS A 490 8.20 11.65 4.18
CA LYS A 490 8.26 10.92 5.45
C LYS A 490 9.48 11.35 6.24
N ALA A 491 9.26 12.19 7.24
CA ALA A 491 10.25 12.46 8.28
C ALA A 491 10.63 11.13 8.95
N GLY A 492 11.93 10.87 9.12
CA GLY A 492 12.40 9.57 9.62
C GLY A 492 12.10 8.36 8.71
N GLY A 493 11.81 8.59 7.43
CA GLY A 493 11.44 7.53 6.47
C GLY A 493 12.57 6.57 6.09
N THR A 494 13.78 6.76 6.64
CA THR A 494 14.93 5.85 6.54
C THR A 494 15.44 5.51 7.94
N SER A 495 16.12 4.37 8.12
CA SER A 495 16.73 3.97 9.40
C SER A 495 17.83 4.92 9.90
N THR A 496 18.29 5.84 9.04
CA THR A 496 19.26 6.88 9.44
C THR A 496 18.60 8.16 9.96
N GLY A 497 17.26 8.21 10.00
CA GLY A 497 16.48 9.40 10.37
C GLY A 497 16.31 10.42 9.23
N ARG A 498 16.89 10.18 8.05
CA ARG A 498 16.69 11.06 6.88
C ARG A 498 15.27 10.97 6.34
N TYR A 499 14.81 12.07 5.74
CA TYR A 499 13.61 12.08 4.92
C TYR A 499 13.68 11.03 3.81
N SER A 500 12.55 10.39 3.56
CA SER A 500 12.28 9.73 2.28
C SER A 500 11.12 10.44 1.58
N SER A 501 11.07 10.31 0.27
CA SER A 501 9.97 10.81 -0.55
C SER A 501 9.45 9.72 -1.48
N SER A 502 8.17 9.80 -1.80
CA SER A 502 7.54 8.97 -2.83
C SER A 502 6.56 9.79 -3.66
N GLY A 503 6.25 9.29 -4.85
CA GLY A 503 5.14 9.86 -5.64
C GLY A 503 3.85 9.77 -4.83
N TYR A 504 3.09 10.86 -4.84
CA TYR A 504 1.76 10.87 -4.25
C TYR A 504 0.90 9.79 -4.91
N ARG A 505 0.25 8.97 -4.08
CA ARG A 505 -0.59 7.83 -4.51
C ARG A 505 -2.06 8.11 -4.29
N GLY A 506 -2.47 9.38 -4.30
CA GLY A 506 -3.89 9.76 -4.27
C GLY A 506 -4.72 9.01 -5.28
N ARG A 507 -6.04 9.04 -5.11
CA ARG A 507 -6.94 8.37 -6.05
C ARG A 507 -6.59 8.83 -7.47
N PRO A 508 -6.66 7.92 -8.47
CA PRO A 508 -6.65 8.35 -9.85
C PRO A 508 -7.62 9.52 -10.00
N VAL A 509 -7.17 10.62 -10.62
CA VAL A 509 -8.00 11.80 -10.92
C VAL A 509 -9.08 11.46 -11.95
N ASP A 510 -9.20 10.20 -12.35
CA ASP A 510 -10.33 9.64 -13.07
C ASP A 510 -11.60 10.10 -12.35
N ILE A 511 -12.34 10.97 -13.05
CA ILE A 511 -13.72 11.31 -12.73
C ILE A 511 -14.41 9.98 -12.40
N LEU A 512 -14.96 9.84 -11.19
CA LEU A 512 -15.67 8.61 -10.83
C LEU A 512 -16.66 8.32 -11.96
N SER A 513 -16.73 7.08 -12.45
CA SER A 513 -17.53 6.73 -13.64
C SER A 513 -19.01 7.14 -13.55
N GLU A 514 -19.49 7.44 -12.34
CA GLU A 514 -20.79 8.06 -12.03
C GLU A 514 -20.94 9.54 -12.46
N PHE A 515 -19.85 10.22 -12.82
CA PHE A 515 -19.80 11.58 -13.35
C PHE A 515 -19.28 11.64 -14.80
N GLU A 516 -18.98 10.51 -15.42
CA GLU A 516 -18.80 10.42 -16.87
C GLU A 516 -20.18 10.64 -17.52
N THR A 517 -20.42 11.84 -18.06
CA THR A 517 -21.58 12.06 -18.92
C THR A 517 -21.32 11.33 -20.24
N GLU A 518 -22.26 10.47 -20.66
CA GLU A 518 -22.22 9.81 -21.96
C GLU A 518 -22.08 10.86 -23.09
N GLU A 519 -20.91 10.92 -23.73
CA GLU A 519 -20.73 11.43 -25.10
C GLU A 519 -20.27 10.30 -26.03
#